data_AF-A0A7K4H4F3-F1
#
_entry.id   AF-A0A7K4H4F3-F1
#
_cell.length_a   1.000
_cell.length_b   1.000
_cell.length_c   1.000
_cell.angle_alpha   90.00
_cell.angle_beta   90.00
_cell.angle_gamma   90.00
#
_symmetry.space_group_name_H-M   'P 1'
#
loop_
_entity.id
_entity.type
_entity.pdbx_description
1 polymer ?
#
loop_
_entity_poly.entity_id
_entity_poly.type
_entity_poly.pdbx_seq_one_letter_code
_entity_poly.pdbx_strand_id
1 'polypeptide(L)'
;MELKKYINAYIIGVIGSIILIVSEFFSWFSDYNLIEIYFITSSVNIEDSFLFIFPLLSGIICLIASILVIYKIELKVKSVIIFFVGLGFLIIFFVDYITQDIEYISNAGIGFYLGVVGFLLILFNIINILITIENRTEGN
;
A
#
# COMPACT_ATOMS: atom_id res chain seq x y z
N MET A 1 8.73 -3.45 -28.91
CA MET A 1 7.63 -4.20 -28.25
C MET A 1 7.76 -4.22 -26.72
N GLU A 2 8.98 -4.21 -26.19
CA GLU A 2 9.22 -4.33 -24.75
C GLU A 2 8.78 -3.11 -23.92
N LEU A 3 8.94 -1.87 -24.40
CA LEU A 3 8.53 -0.66 -23.66
C LEU A 3 7.03 -0.67 -23.31
N LYS A 4 6.17 -1.14 -24.23
CA LYS A 4 4.74 -1.33 -23.98
C LYS A 4 4.48 -2.39 -22.90
N LYS A 5 5.26 -3.48 -22.88
CA LYS A 5 5.15 -4.55 -21.88
C LYS A 5 5.57 -4.07 -20.49
N TYR A 6 6.64 -3.28 -20.40
CA TYR A 6 7.11 -2.69 -19.13
C TYR A 6 6.15 -1.65 -18.57
N ILE A 7 5.62 -0.74 -19.39
CA ILE A 7 4.60 0.22 -18.97
C ILE A 7 3.36 -0.52 -18.45
N ASN A 8 2.94 -1.60 -19.12
CA ASN A 8 1.77 -2.37 -18.71
C ASN A 8 1.95 -3.06 -17.34
N ALA A 9 3.16 -3.56 -17.05
CA ALA A 9 3.44 -4.22 -15.78
C ALA A 9 3.49 -3.23 -14.59
N TYR A 10 4.09 -2.05 -14.78
CA TYR A 10 4.26 -1.08 -13.69
C TYR A 10 2.97 -0.30 -13.34
N ILE A 11 1.98 -0.29 -14.24
CA ILE A 11 0.64 0.24 -13.96
C ILE A 11 -0.02 -0.51 -12.80
N ILE A 12 0.33 -1.79 -12.57
CA ILE A 12 -0.19 -2.57 -11.44
C ILE A 12 0.14 -1.91 -10.10
N GLY A 13 1.32 -1.32 -9.95
CA GLY A 13 1.69 -0.59 -8.73
C GLY A 13 0.81 0.63 -8.50
N VAL A 14 0.48 1.36 -9.57
CA VAL A 14 -0.44 2.51 -9.52
C VAL A 14 -1.85 2.06 -9.11
N ILE A 15 -2.37 1.01 -9.75
CA ILE A 15 -3.68 0.44 -9.44
C ILE A 15 -3.74 -0.01 -7.98
N GLY A 16 -2.73 -0.77 -7.52
CA GLY A 16 -2.66 -1.22 -6.13
C GLY A 16 -2.63 -0.07 -5.13
N SER A 17 -1.86 0.97 -5.42
CA SER A 17 -1.78 2.17 -4.58
C SER A 17 -3.10 2.94 -4.54
N ILE A 18 -3.79 3.08 -5.67
CA ILE A 18 -5.12 3.71 -5.73
C ILE A 18 -6.15 2.87 -4.98
N ILE A 19 -6.16 1.54 -5.14
CA ILE A 19 -7.07 0.66 -4.40
C ILE A 19 -6.84 0.80 -2.90
N LEU A 20 -5.59 0.85 -2.45
CA LEU A 20 -5.25 1.05 -1.04
C LEU A 20 -5.75 2.43 -0.53
N ILE A 21 -5.55 3.51 -1.28
CA ILE A 21 -6.09 4.83 -0.91
C ILE A 21 -7.62 4.81 -0.85
N VAL A 22 -8.26 4.23 -1.86
CA VAL A 22 -9.73 4.16 -1.94
C VAL A 22 -10.29 3.33 -0.79
N SER A 23 -9.58 2.28 -0.37
CA SER A 23 -10.03 1.40 0.71
C SER A 23 -10.32 2.14 2.01
N GLU A 24 -9.59 3.22 2.32
CA GLU A 24 -9.77 4.07 3.51
C GLU A 24 -11.16 4.69 3.62
N PHE A 25 -11.86 4.88 2.50
CA PHE A 25 -13.18 5.50 2.45
C PHE A 25 -14.33 4.48 2.51
N PHE A 26 -14.02 3.20 2.64
CA PHE A 26 -14.99 2.12 2.81
C PHE A 26 -14.95 1.59 4.24
N SER A 27 -16.00 0.91 4.69
CA SER A 27 -15.98 0.29 6.00
C SER A 27 -14.85 -0.71 6.11
N TRP A 28 -13.95 -0.49 7.07
CA TRP A 28 -12.91 -1.44 7.45
C TRP A 28 -13.38 -2.33 8.58
N PHE A 29 -13.99 -1.74 9.60
CA PHE A 29 -14.47 -2.45 10.79
C PHE A 29 -15.76 -1.83 11.32
N SER A 30 -16.69 -2.67 11.78
CA SER A 30 -17.89 -2.23 12.53
C SER A 30 -18.65 -1.09 11.85
N ASP A 31 -18.82 -1.18 10.52
CA ASP A 31 -19.48 -0.19 9.65
C ASP A 31 -18.78 1.17 9.50
N TYR A 32 -17.66 1.41 10.20
CA TYR A 32 -16.86 2.62 10.08
C TYR A 32 -15.70 2.46 9.11
N ASN A 33 -15.38 3.54 8.42
CA ASN A 33 -14.15 3.65 7.62
C ASN A 33 -12.97 4.14 8.48
N LEU A 34 -11.73 4.00 7.99
CA LEU A 34 -10.54 4.31 8.80
C LEU A 34 -10.45 5.79 9.17
N ILE A 35 -10.89 6.68 8.27
CA ILE A 35 -10.90 8.12 8.52
C ILE A 35 -11.90 8.48 9.63
N GLU A 36 -13.07 7.84 9.65
CA GLU A 36 -14.05 7.99 10.73
C GLU A 36 -13.48 7.48 12.06
N ILE A 37 -12.85 6.30 12.06
CA ILE A 37 -12.22 5.74 13.25
C ILE A 37 -11.11 6.67 13.75
N TYR A 38 -10.30 7.24 12.86
CA TYR A 38 -9.30 8.26 13.22
C TYR A 38 -9.94 9.44 13.95
N PHE A 39 -11.02 10.03 13.42
CA PHE A 39 -11.67 11.17 14.06
C PHE A 39 -12.28 10.81 15.41
N ILE A 40 -12.93 9.65 15.52
CA ILE A 40 -13.51 9.18 16.79
C ILE A 40 -12.40 8.98 17.83
N THR A 41 -11.36 8.23 17.49
CA THR A 41 -10.27 7.88 18.41
C THR A 41 -9.41 9.08 18.78
N SER A 42 -9.23 10.06 17.89
CA SER A 42 -8.46 11.28 18.18
C SER A 42 -8.98 12.08 19.37
N SER A 43 -10.28 11.94 19.69
CA SER A 43 -10.90 12.60 20.84
C SER A 43 -10.61 11.92 22.19
N VAL A 44 -10.15 10.67 22.17
CA VAL A 44 -9.98 9.83 23.37
C VAL A 44 -8.52 9.41 23.56
N ASN A 45 -7.85 8.98 22.49
CA ASN A 45 -6.43 8.64 22.48
C ASN A 45 -5.77 9.09 21.17
N ILE A 46 -5.13 10.26 21.22
CA ILE A 46 -4.54 10.86 20.03
C ILE A 46 -3.36 10.08 19.47
N GLU A 47 -2.57 9.40 20.34
CA GLU A 47 -1.39 8.65 19.90
C GLU A 47 -1.82 7.44 19.05
N ASP A 48 -2.78 6.66 19.53
CA ASP A 48 -3.29 5.49 18.82
C ASP A 48 -4.09 5.88 17.57
N SER A 49 -4.68 7.08 17.55
CA SER A 49 -5.47 7.53 16.41
C SER A 49 -4.67 7.54 15.10
N PHE A 50 -3.39 7.94 15.15
CA PHE A 50 -2.55 8.02 13.96
C PHE A 50 -2.39 6.70 13.21
N LEU A 51 -2.52 5.57 13.92
CA LEU A 51 -2.46 4.24 13.33
C LEU A 51 -3.47 4.12 12.17
N PHE A 52 -4.69 4.65 12.33
CA PHE A 52 -5.75 4.57 11.32
C PHE A 52 -5.50 5.40 10.06
N ILE A 53 -4.51 6.30 10.04
CA ILE A 53 -4.09 7.06 8.85
C ILE A 53 -2.96 6.34 8.07
N PHE A 54 -2.34 5.32 8.68
CA PHE A 54 -1.18 4.66 8.08
C PHE A 54 -1.46 3.98 6.73
N PRO A 55 -2.63 3.34 6.51
CA PRO A 55 -2.95 2.80 5.18
C PRO A 55 -3.03 3.87 4.09
N LEU A 56 -3.55 5.07 4.37
CA LEU A 56 -3.60 6.21 3.47
C LEU A 56 -2.20 6.71 3.14
N LEU A 57 -1.36 6.90 4.16
CA LEU A 57 0.03 7.32 3.98
C LEU A 57 0.81 6.29 3.16
N SER A 58 0.64 5.00 3.46
CA SER A 58 1.20 3.90 2.68
C SER A 58 0.78 3.99 1.22
N GLY A 59 -0.52 4.15 0.94
CA GLY A 59 -1.07 4.29 -0.40
C GLY A 59 -0.48 5.46 -1.17
N ILE A 60 -0.37 6.64 -0.54
CA ILE A 60 0.20 7.84 -1.17
C ILE A 60 1.69 7.66 -1.47
N ILE A 61 2.47 7.13 -0.53
CA ILE A 61 3.92 6.90 -0.71
C ILE A 61 4.14 5.87 -1.83
N CYS A 62 3.37 4.79 -1.84
CA CYS A 62 3.45 3.76 -2.89
C CYS A 62 3.00 4.28 -4.26
N LEU A 63 2.03 5.20 -4.30
CA LEU A 63 1.62 5.85 -5.55
C LEU A 63 2.76 6.69 -6.13
N ILE A 64 3.44 7.48 -5.29
CA ILE A 64 4.62 8.27 -5.67
C ILE A 64 5.72 7.35 -6.20
N ALA A 65 6.02 6.26 -5.49
CA ALA A 65 7.01 5.27 -5.92
C ALA A 65 6.66 4.66 -7.29
N SER A 66 5.40 4.31 -7.49
CA SER A 66 4.89 3.73 -8.75
C SER A 66 5.05 4.70 -9.91
N ILE A 67 4.69 5.98 -9.72
CA ILE A 67 4.85 7.02 -10.73
C ILE A 67 6.32 7.23 -11.09
N LEU A 68 7.22 7.22 -10.09
CA LEU A 68 8.67 7.36 -10.31
C LEU A 68 9.24 6.24 -11.18
N VAL A 69 8.81 4.99 -10.96
CA VAL A 69 9.24 3.82 -11.77
C VAL A 69 8.81 3.96 -13.22
N ILE A 70 7.57 4.43 -13.45
CA ILE A 70 7.03 4.62 -14.80
C ILE A 70 7.77 5.77 -15.51
N TYR A 71 8.09 6.85 -14.80
CA TYR A 71 8.68 8.05 -15.39
C TYR A 71 10.16 7.88 -15.74
N LYS A 72 10.96 7.27 -14.86
CA LYS A 72 12.40 7.08 -15.09
C LYS A 72 12.86 5.70 -14.68
N ILE A 73 13.30 4.92 -15.66
CA ILE A 73 13.83 3.57 -15.48
C ILE A 73 15.05 3.54 -14.53
N GLU A 74 15.86 4.59 -14.50
CA GLU A 74 17.03 4.72 -13.60
C GLU A 74 16.64 4.81 -12.13
N LEU A 75 15.40 5.16 -11.82
CA LEU A 75 14.91 5.31 -10.44
C LEU A 75 14.39 4.02 -9.83
N LYS A 76 14.39 2.89 -10.56
CA LYS A 76 13.81 1.62 -10.10
C LYS A 76 14.26 1.18 -8.70
N VAL A 77 15.57 1.21 -8.42
CA VAL A 77 16.11 0.85 -7.09
C VAL A 77 15.62 1.82 -6.02
N LYS A 78 15.66 3.13 -6.29
CA LYS A 78 15.19 4.16 -5.35
C LYS A 78 13.70 4.02 -5.06
N SER A 79 12.90 3.71 -6.08
CA SER A 79 11.48 3.47 -5.92
C SER A 79 11.18 2.24 -5.08
N VAL A 80 11.96 1.17 -5.17
CA VAL A 80 11.80 -0.01 -4.29
C VAL A 80 11.99 0.38 -2.82
N ILE A 81 12.97 1.22 -2.50
CA ILE A 81 13.16 1.72 -1.13
C ILE A 81 11.92 2.53 -0.68
N ILE A 82 11.39 3.40 -1.54
CA ILE A 82 10.19 4.19 -1.23
C ILE A 82 8.97 3.28 -1.03
N PHE A 83 8.82 2.22 -1.83
CA PHE A 83 7.78 1.22 -1.62
C PHE A 83 7.89 0.55 -0.25
N PHE A 84 9.09 0.15 0.18
CA PHE A 84 9.27 -0.44 1.51
C PHE A 84 8.93 0.54 2.63
N VAL A 85 9.26 1.83 2.49
CA VAL A 85 8.85 2.87 3.45
C VAL A 85 7.32 2.96 3.51
N GLY A 86 6.65 3.02 2.36
CA GLY A 86 5.18 3.07 2.29
C GLY A 86 4.53 1.84 2.92
N LEU A 87 4.92 0.65 2.47
CA LEU A 87 4.41 -0.62 2.99
C LEU A 87 4.72 -0.82 4.48
N GLY A 88 5.80 -0.24 4.99
CA GLY A 88 6.12 -0.25 6.43
C GLY A 88 4.98 0.32 7.28
N PHE A 89 4.38 1.45 6.87
CA PHE A 89 3.22 2.02 7.57
C PHE A 89 2.04 1.04 7.61
N LEU A 90 1.74 0.40 6.48
CA LEU A 90 0.64 -0.57 6.40
C LEU A 90 0.91 -1.83 7.23
N ILE A 91 2.16 -2.30 7.29
CA ILE A 91 2.54 -3.45 8.11
C ILE A 91 2.41 -3.11 9.59
N ILE A 92 2.86 -1.93 10.02
CA ILE A 92 2.68 -1.47 11.41
C ILE A 92 1.18 -1.43 11.74
N PHE A 93 0.37 -0.87 10.85
CA PHE A 93 -1.09 -0.89 11.00
C PHE A 93 -1.64 -2.30 11.22
N PHE A 94 -1.28 -3.26 10.35
CA PHE A 94 -1.77 -4.62 10.50
C PHE A 94 -1.30 -5.30 11.78
N VAL A 95 -0.02 -5.14 12.16
CA VAL A 95 0.52 -5.79 13.36
C VAL A 95 -0.14 -5.22 14.61
N ASP A 96 -0.13 -3.90 14.79
CA ASP A 96 -0.69 -3.28 15.98
C ASP A 96 -2.20 -3.54 16.06
N TYR A 97 -2.92 -3.38 14.95
CA TYR A 97 -4.37 -3.61 14.94
C TYR A 97 -4.76 -5.07 15.24
N ILE A 98 -4.11 -6.07 14.59
CA ILE A 98 -4.40 -7.49 14.85
C ILE A 98 -4.13 -7.86 16.31
N THR A 99 -3.12 -7.24 16.93
CA THR A 99 -2.83 -7.52 18.35
C THR A 99 -3.85 -6.90 19.31
N GLN A 100 -4.56 -5.85 18.90
CA GLN A 100 -5.57 -5.18 19.71
C GLN A 100 -6.96 -5.81 19.60
N ASP A 101 -7.30 -6.42 18.45
CA ASP A 101 -8.64 -6.92 18.16
C ASP A 101 -8.68 -8.46 17.98
N ILE A 102 -9.08 -9.18 19.03
CA ILE A 102 -9.13 -10.66 19.08
C ILE A 102 -10.12 -11.25 18.05
N GLU A 103 -11.10 -10.48 17.59
CA GLU A 103 -12.15 -10.88 16.64
C GLU A 103 -12.09 -10.11 15.30
N TYR A 104 -10.89 -9.72 14.85
CA TYR A 104 -10.71 -8.84 13.68
C TYR A 104 -11.35 -9.36 12.37
N ILE A 105 -11.34 -10.68 12.13
CA ILE A 105 -11.84 -11.27 10.87
C ILE A 105 -13.36 -11.19 10.79
N SER A 106 -14.07 -11.44 11.89
CA SER A 106 -15.54 -11.48 11.91
C SER A 106 -16.17 -10.11 11.63
N ASN A 107 -15.42 -9.03 11.87
CA ASN A 107 -15.87 -7.66 11.68
C ASN A 107 -15.22 -6.97 10.47
N ALA A 108 -14.50 -7.72 9.62
CA ALA A 108 -13.81 -7.16 8.46
C ALA A 108 -14.81 -6.72 7.38
N GLY A 109 -14.83 -5.41 7.12
CA GLY A 109 -15.59 -4.78 6.05
C GLY A 109 -14.88 -4.80 4.70
N ILE A 110 -15.56 -4.31 3.65
CA ILE A 110 -15.04 -4.28 2.27
C ILE A 110 -13.72 -3.49 2.15
N GLY A 111 -13.54 -2.45 2.96
CA GLY A 111 -12.32 -1.64 3.02
C GLY A 111 -11.10 -2.47 3.38
N PHE A 112 -11.21 -3.38 4.35
CA PHE A 112 -10.11 -4.28 4.70
C PHE A 112 -9.67 -5.15 3.51
N TYR A 113 -10.63 -5.77 2.82
CA TYR A 113 -10.33 -6.60 1.65
C TYR A 113 -9.71 -5.80 0.50
N LEU A 114 -10.21 -4.59 0.24
CA LEU A 114 -9.60 -3.68 -0.73
C LEU A 114 -8.17 -3.32 -0.31
N GLY A 115 -7.93 -3.02 0.97
CA GLY A 115 -6.60 -2.74 1.49
C GLY A 115 -5.62 -3.89 1.27
N VAL A 116 -6.04 -5.13 1.57
CA VAL A 116 -5.24 -6.35 1.33
C VAL A 116 -4.97 -6.56 -0.17
N VAL A 117 -5.98 -6.37 -1.03
CA VAL A 117 -5.79 -6.47 -2.49
C VAL A 117 -4.81 -5.42 -2.99
N GLY A 118 -4.95 -4.18 -2.53
CA GLY A 118 -4.02 -3.08 -2.86
C GLY A 118 -2.59 -3.43 -2.45
N PHE A 119 -2.40 -3.93 -1.23
CA PHE A 119 -1.11 -4.40 -0.73
C PHE A 119 -0.49 -5.48 -1.62
N LEU A 120 -1.24 -6.53 -1.97
CA LEU A 120 -0.74 -7.63 -2.80
C LEU A 120 -0.33 -7.17 -4.20
N LEU A 121 -1.08 -6.24 -4.81
CA LEU A 121 -0.72 -5.68 -6.12
C LEU A 121 0.55 -4.84 -6.06
N ILE A 122 0.73 -4.04 -5.01
CA ILE A 122 1.97 -3.26 -4.79
C ILE A 122 3.15 -4.21 -4.60
N LEU A 123 2.99 -5.27 -3.80
CA LEU A 123 4.03 -6.26 -3.55
C LEU A 123 4.43 -7.01 -4.83
N PHE A 124 3.44 -7.41 -5.64
CA PHE A 124 3.68 -8.01 -6.95
C PHE A 124 4.44 -7.05 -7.89
N ASN A 125 4.11 -5.75 -7.86
CA ASN A 125 4.82 -4.75 -8.63
C ASN A 125 6.30 -4.61 -8.19
N ILE A 126 6.58 -4.64 -6.87
CA ILE A 126 7.96 -4.61 -6.34
C ILE A 126 8.76 -5.82 -6.84
N ILE A 127 8.19 -7.02 -6.77
CA ILE A 127 8.84 -8.25 -7.26
C ILE A 127 9.17 -8.11 -8.74
N ASN A 128 8.23 -7.62 -9.56
CA ASN A 128 8.46 -7.40 -10.99
C ASN A 128 9.58 -6.37 -11.25
N ILE A 129 9.64 -5.31 -10.46
CA ILE A 129 10.73 -4.32 -10.57
C ILE A 129 12.08 -4.98 -10.27
N LEU A 130 12.17 -5.75 -9.19
CA LEU A 130 13.40 -6.45 -8.78
C LEU A 130 13.89 -7.43 -9.84
N ILE A 131 13.02 -8.29 -10.37
CA ILE A 131 13.34 -9.22 -11.46
C ILE A 131 13.83 -8.46 -12.70
N THR A 132 13.24 -7.30 -13.00
CA THR A 132 13.67 -6.48 -14.15
C THR A 132 15.06 -5.86 -13.92
N ILE A 133 15.41 -5.55 -12.67
CA ILE A 133 16.74 -5.03 -12.34
C ILE A 133 17.78 -6.14 -12.51
N GLU A 134 17.54 -7.33 -11.94
CA GLU A 134 18.42 -8.50 -12.02
C GLU A 134 18.74 -8.89 -13.47
N ASN A 135 17.71 -9.06 -14.30
CA ASN A 135 17.87 -9.41 -15.72
C ASN A 135 18.68 -8.39 -16.54
N ARG A 136 18.76 -7.13 -16.10
CA ARG A 136 19.61 -6.11 -16.76
C ARG A 136 21.05 -6.17 -16.32
N THR A 137 21.31 -6.67 -15.12
CA THR A 137 22.66 -6.81 -14.58
C THR A 137 23.37 -8.02 -15.19
N GLU A 138 22.65 -9.08 -15.55
CA GLU A 138 23.22 -10.29 -16.19
C GLU A 138 23.45 -10.16 -17.72
N GLY A 139 22.86 -9.14 -18.35
CA GLY A 139 22.98 -8.88 -19.80
C GLY A 139 24.12 -7.95 -20.23
N ASN A 140 24.99 -7.56 -19.28
CA ASN A 140 26.23 -6.80 -19.50
C ASN A 140 27.44 -7.63 -19.11
#